data_AF-D1QU69-F1
#
_entry.id   AF-D1QU69-F1
#
_cell.length_a   1.000
_cell.length_b   1.000
_cell.length_c   1.000
_cell.angle_alpha   90.00
_cell.angle_beta   90.00
_cell.angle_gamma   90.00
#
_symmetry.space_group_name_H-M   'P 1'
#
loop_
_entity.id
_entity.type
_entity.pdbx_description
1 polymer ?
#
loop_
_entity_poly.entity_id
_entity_poly.type
_entity_poly.pdbx_seq_one_letter_code
_entity_poly.pdbx_strand_id
1 'polypeptide(L)'
;MQTLKTDIKQRILQVAHREFIKNGVQRTCIRNVARKAGVTVGNLYHYFDSKDTLFCAVLQPLLTALDRYILSHNDEEFLSLDVFDLRQQQINHIMAMLTLVKQFRPELRLLLFNAEGTSLEGYKNKIIDHQMKVGMEYLRLMKERYPHINTNISPFLIHLTSSAWTTLFCELVEHEEYSEEEVKQALMQYITFGTAGWKELMKP
;
A
#
# COMPACT_ATOMS: atom_id res chain seq x y z
N MET A 1 -33.77 -7.28 17.74
CA MET A 1 -32.46 -6.75 17.28
C MET A 1 -31.87 -5.91 18.40
N GLN A 2 -30.83 -6.39 19.07
CA GLN A 2 -30.06 -5.56 19.99
C GLN A 2 -29.19 -4.61 19.16
N THR A 3 -29.38 -3.30 19.34
CA THR A 3 -28.60 -2.26 18.68
C THR A 3 -27.14 -2.40 19.12
N LEU A 4 -26.27 -2.76 18.18
CA LEU A 4 -24.82 -2.83 18.40
C LEU A 4 -24.33 -1.48 18.92
N LYS A 5 -23.66 -1.48 20.09
CA LYS A 5 -23.13 -0.24 20.68
C LYS A 5 -21.79 0.06 20.02
N THR A 6 -21.69 1.22 19.38
CA THR A 6 -20.46 1.70 18.72
C THR A 6 -19.24 1.68 19.66
N ASP A 7 -19.44 2.00 20.94
CA ASP A 7 -18.39 1.94 21.97
C ASP A 7 -17.74 0.56 22.13
N ILE A 8 -18.57 -0.51 22.13
CA ILE A 8 -18.08 -1.88 22.28
C ILE A 8 -17.27 -2.29 21.04
N LYS A 9 -17.78 -1.98 19.84
CA LYS A 9 -17.07 -2.25 18.58
C LYS A 9 -15.68 -1.60 18.58
N GLN A 10 -15.61 -0.32 18.96
CA GLN A 10 -14.34 0.42 19.01
C GLN A 10 -13.37 -0.15 20.05
N ARG A 11 -13.87 -0.54 21.23
CA ARG A 11 -13.02 -1.19 22.25
C ARG A 11 -12.46 -2.53 21.77
N ILE A 12 -13.25 -3.35 21.07
CA ILE A 12 -12.78 -4.59 20.45
C ILE A 12 -11.68 -4.28 19.42
N LEU A 13 -11.90 -3.31 18.52
CA LEU A 13 -10.92 -2.93 17.50
C LEU A 13 -9.59 -2.45 18.10
N GLN A 14 -9.64 -1.59 19.12
CA GLN A 14 -8.43 -1.09 19.78
C GLN A 14 -7.63 -2.19 20.47
N VAL A 15 -8.31 -3.13 21.12
CA VAL A 15 -7.65 -4.29 21.75
C VAL A 15 -7.08 -5.21 20.69
N ALA A 16 -7.85 -5.51 19.64
CA ALA A 16 -7.42 -6.37 18.55
C ALA A 16 -6.20 -5.79 17.82
N HIS A 17 -6.21 -4.49 17.52
CA HIS A 17 -5.08 -3.76 16.94
C HIS A 17 -3.80 -3.97 17.75
N ARG A 18 -3.83 -3.69 19.06
CA ARG A 18 -2.66 -3.89 19.93
C ARG A 18 -2.18 -5.35 19.95
N GLU A 19 -3.10 -6.31 20.00
CA GLU A 19 -2.73 -7.72 20.02
C GLU A 19 -2.13 -8.18 18.69
N PHE A 20 -2.67 -7.72 17.56
CA PHE A 20 -2.17 -8.03 16.23
C PHE A 20 -0.80 -7.40 16.00
N ILE A 21 -0.59 -6.11 16.32
CA ILE A 21 0.71 -5.46 16.19
C ILE A 21 1.77 -6.21 17.02
N LYS A 22 1.42 -6.63 18.23
CA LYS A 22 2.37 -7.29 19.14
C LYS A 22 2.71 -8.73 18.75
N ASN A 23 1.71 -9.51 18.33
CA ASN A 23 1.87 -10.96 18.20
C ASN A 23 1.71 -11.48 16.74
N GLY A 24 1.31 -10.61 15.81
CA GLY A 24 0.82 -11.00 14.50
C GLY A 24 -0.60 -11.60 14.56
N VAL A 25 -1.26 -11.66 13.39
CA VAL A 25 -2.65 -12.16 13.29
C VAL A 25 -2.76 -13.65 13.60
N GLN A 26 -1.78 -14.46 13.17
CA GLN A 26 -1.82 -15.91 13.38
C GLN A 26 -1.80 -16.28 14.86
N ARG A 27 -0.86 -15.70 15.63
CA ARG A 27 -0.66 -16.03 17.06
C ARG A 27 -1.67 -15.35 17.98
N THR A 28 -2.45 -14.40 17.48
CA THR A 28 -3.47 -13.70 18.28
C THR A 28 -4.69 -14.58 18.51
N CYS A 29 -5.02 -14.79 19.79
CA CYS A 29 -6.18 -15.57 20.23
C CYS A 29 -7.40 -14.66 20.47
N ILE A 30 -8.51 -14.92 19.75
CA ILE A 30 -9.76 -14.15 19.88
C ILE A 30 -10.32 -14.17 21.31
N ARG A 31 -10.15 -15.27 22.05
CA ARG A 31 -10.56 -15.33 23.46
C ARG A 31 -9.81 -14.32 24.32
N ASN A 32 -8.53 -14.10 24.05
CA ASN A 32 -7.73 -13.09 24.76
C ASN A 32 -8.18 -11.68 24.39
N VAL A 33 -8.49 -11.42 23.12
CA VAL A 33 -9.04 -10.14 22.65
C VAL A 33 -10.36 -9.84 23.35
N ALA A 34 -11.31 -10.79 23.35
CA ALA A 34 -12.61 -10.63 24.00
C ALA A 34 -12.46 -10.33 25.50
N ARG A 35 -11.63 -11.10 26.21
CA ARG A 35 -11.34 -10.89 27.63
C ARG A 35 -10.77 -9.49 27.90
N LYS A 36 -9.78 -9.06 27.12
CA LYS A 36 -9.15 -7.73 27.26
C LYS A 36 -10.09 -6.59 26.88
N ALA A 37 -11.04 -6.82 25.97
CA ALA A 37 -12.08 -5.88 25.60
C ALA A 37 -13.29 -5.86 26.56
N GLY A 38 -13.31 -6.73 27.58
CA GLY A 38 -14.40 -6.81 28.55
C GLY A 38 -15.71 -7.35 27.95
N VAL A 39 -15.62 -8.22 26.95
CA VAL A 39 -16.78 -8.84 26.29
C VAL A 39 -16.65 -10.36 26.26
N THR A 40 -17.76 -11.06 26.07
CA THR A 40 -17.73 -12.51 25.81
C THR A 40 -17.27 -12.78 24.37
N VAL A 41 -16.76 -13.99 24.11
CA VAL A 41 -16.38 -14.40 22.75
C VAL A 41 -17.58 -14.39 21.81
N GLY A 42 -18.74 -14.84 22.27
CA GLY A 42 -19.98 -14.77 21.49
C GLY A 42 -20.40 -13.34 21.17
N ASN A 43 -20.23 -12.40 22.11
CA ASN A 43 -20.48 -10.98 21.83
C ASN A 43 -19.50 -10.43 20.79
N LEU A 44 -18.22 -10.78 20.85
CA LEU A 44 -17.24 -10.37 19.82
C LEU A 44 -17.62 -10.89 18.43
N TYR A 45 -17.99 -12.17 18.31
CA TYR A 45 -18.42 -12.76 17.04
C TYR A 45 -19.72 -12.15 16.51
N HIS A 46 -20.53 -11.50 17.36
CA HIS A 46 -21.68 -10.73 16.91
C HIS A 46 -21.29 -9.42 16.19
N TYR A 47 -20.08 -8.89 16.42
CA TYR A 47 -19.54 -7.72 15.72
C TYR A 47 -18.63 -8.10 14.54
N PHE A 48 -17.92 -9.22 14.64
CA PHE A 48 -16.94 -9.68 13.65
C PHE A 48 -17.03 -11.18 13.48
N ASP A 49 -17.55 -11.65 12.35
CA ASP A 49 -17.88 -13.06 12.12
C ASP A 49 -16.67 -14.00 12.21
N SER A 50 -15.46 -13.48 12.02
CA SER A 50 -14.22 -14.24 12.09
C SER A 50 -13.03 -13.39 12.56
N LYS A 51 -11.92 -14.06 12.89
CA LYS A 51 -10.63 -13.38 13.14
C LYS A 51 -10.16 -12.60 11.93
N ASP A 52 -10.42 -13.12 10.72
CA ASP A 52 -10.09 -12.45 9.46
C ASP A 52 -10.89 -11.15 9.29
N THR A 53 -12.20 -11.19 9.52
CA THR A 53 -13.07 -10.00 9.48
C THR A 53 -12.63 -8.94 10.50
N LEU A 54 -12.23 -9.37 11.69
CA LEU A 54 -11.67 -8.45 12.70
C LEU A 54 -10.33 -7.86 12.26
N PHE A 55 -9.44 -8.66 11.65
CA PHE A 55 -8.16 -8.22 11.13
C PHE A 55 -8.32 -7.18 10.02
N CYS A 56 -9.19 -7.45 9.04
CA CYS A 56 -9.52 -6.49 7.99
C CYS A 56 -10.10 -5.18 8.56
N ALA A 57 -10.99 -5.27 9.56
CA ALA A 57 -11.56 -4.09 10.20
C ALA A 57 -10.51 -3.27 10.97
N VAL A 58 -9.51 -3.93 11.57
CA VAL A 58 -8.36 -3.26 12.20
C VAL A 58 -7.51 -2.52 11.16
N LEU A 59 -7.26 -3.13 10.00
CA LEU A 59 -6.45 -2.54 8.93
C LEU A 59 -7.23 -1.58 8.03
N GLN A 60 -8.55 -1.46 8.19
CA GLN A 60 -9.40 -0.65 7.31
C GLN A 60 -8.91 0.80 7.13
N PRO A 61 -8.44 1.54 8.16
CA PRO A 61 -7.91 2.88 7.96
C PRO A 61 -6.69 2.92 7.04
N LEU A 62 -5.78 1.94 7.18
CA LEU A 62 -4.64 1.77 6.29
C LEU A 62 -5.10 1.39 4.87
N LEU A 63 -5.99 0.42 4.72
CA LEU A 63 -6.47 -0.03 3.41
C LEU A 63 -7.12 1.12 2.64
N THR A 64 -7.94 1.94 3.29
CA THR A 64 -8.53 3.14 2.68
C THR A 64 -7.47 4.18 2.29
N ALA A 65 -6.40 4.34 3.07
CA ALA A 65 -5.30 5.24 2.75
C ALA A 65 -4.45 4.72 1.57
N LEU A 66 -4.20 3.41 1.54
CA LEU A 66 -3.55 2.71 0.42
C LEU A 66 -4.37 2.83 -0.85
N ASP A 67 -5.67 2.57 -0.79
CA ASP A 67 -6.56 2.71 -1.96
C ASP A 67 -6.50 4.13 -2.51
N ARG A 68 -6.52 5.15 -1.65
CA ARG A 68 -6.40 6.55 -2.09
C ARG A 68 -5.05 6.82 -2.74
N TYR A 69 -3.96 6.34 -2.14
CA TYR A 69 -2.61 6.48 -2.69
C TYR A 69 -2.46 5.72 -4.03
N ILE A 70 -3.04 4.53 -4.13
CA ILE A 70 -2.96 3.69 -5.32
C ILE A 70 -3.86 4.24 -6.45
N LEU A 71 -5.04 4.75 -6.13
CA LEU A 71 -6.00 5.33 -7.09
C LEU A 71 -5.63 6.75 -7.52
N SER A 72 -4.92 7.53 -6.69
CA SER A 72 -4.44 8.86 -7.08
C SER A 72 -3.39 8.84 -8.19
N HIS A 73 -3.05 7.67 -8.75
CA HIS A 73 -2.17 7.50 -9.91
C HIS A 73 -2.91 7.31 -11.23
N ASN A 74 -4.24 7.24 -11.20
CA ASN A 74 -5.07 6.94 -12.37
C ASN A 74 -5.68 8.18 -13.03
N ASP A 75 -5.38 9.39 -12.54
CA ASP A 75 -5.94 10.60 -13.13
C ASP A 75 -5.23 11.00 -14.43
N GLU A 76 -5.98 11.55 -15.39
CA GLU A 76 -5.46 12.03 -16.68
C GLU A 76 -4.32 13.05 -16.56
N GLU A 77 -4.14 13.66 -15.38
CA GLU A 77 -3.02 14.56 -15.05
C GLU A 77 -1.64 13.91 -15.23
N PHE A 78 -1.52 12.57 -15.15
CA PHE A 78 -0.22 11.88 -15.34
C PHE A 78 0.22 11.75 -16.81
N LEU A 79 -0.64 12.05 -17.78
CA LEU A 79 -0.36 11.92 -19.23
C LEU A 79 0.45 13.10 -19.80
N SER A 80 1.48 13.56 -19.10
CA SER A 80 2.38 14.61 -19.58
C SER A 80 3.74 14.04 -19.98
N LEU A 81 4.26 14.47 -21.14
CA LEU A 81 5.67 14.28 -21.50
C LEU A 81 6.57 15.41 -20.96
N ASP A 82 5.99 16.46 -20.36
CA ASP A 82 6.77 17.57 -19.82
C ASP A 82 7.59 17.11 -18.61
N VAL A 83 8.90 17.32 -18.71
CA VAL A 83 9.87 16.88 -17.70
C VAL A 83 9.64 17.58 -16.35
N PHE A 84 9.18 18.82 -16.34
CA PHE A 84 8.93 19.59 -15.13
C PHE A 84 7.66 19.11 -14.42
N ASP A 85 6.58 18.85 -15.16
CA ASP A 85 5.34 18.29 -14.61
C ASP A 85 5.56 16.87 -14.07
N LEU A 86 6.24 16.02 -14.84
CA LEU A 86 6.60 14.66 -14.42
C LEU A 86 7.41 14.66 -13.12
N ARG A 87 8.37 15.58 -12.98
CA ARG A 87 9.21 15.67 -11.78
C ARG A 87 8.41 16.09 -10.55
N GLN A 88 7.53 17.08 -10.68
CA GLN A 88 6.71 17.53 -9.55
C GLN A 88 5.71 16.45 -9.11
N GLN A 89 5.10 15.75 -10.05
CA GLN A 89 4.21 14.62 -9.76
C GLN A 89 4.94 13.48 -9.05
N GLN A 90 6.16 13.18 -9.48
CA GLN A 90 7.02 12.18 -8.85
C GLN A 90 7.38 12.55 -7.40
N ILE A 91 7.68 13.83 -7.13
CA ILE A 91 7.93 14.32 -5.77
C ILE A 91 6.66 14.16 -4.92
N ASN A 92 5.49 14.56 -5.45
CA ASN A 92 4.22 14.42 -4.74
C ASN A 92 3.93 12.96 -4.41
N HIS A 93 4.22 12.03 -5.34
CA HIS A 93 4.09 10.59 -5.13
C HIS A 93 4.98 10.09 -3.98
N ILE A 94 6.28 10.44 -3.99
CA ILE A 94 7.21 10.11 -2.91
C ILE A 94 6.69 10.63 -1.57
N MET A 95 6.26 11.89 -1.51
CA MET A 95 5.83 12.51 -0.27
C MET A 95 4.56 11.83 0.28
N ALA A 96 3.64 11.43 -0.59
CA ALA A 96 2.46 10.64 -0.20
C ALA A 96 2.87 9.27 0.34
N MET A 97 3.82 8.59 -0.31
CA MET A 97 4.35 7.30 0.14
C MET A 97 5.00 7.41 1.53
N LEU A 98 5.89 8.39 1.72
CA LEU A 98 6.56 8.64 3.00
C LEU A 98 5.56 8.98 4.11
N THR A 99 4.54 9.77 3.78
CA THR A 99 3.45 10.09 4.71
C THR A 99 2.69 8.83 5.13
N LEU A 100 2.36 7.95 4.17
CA LEU A 100 1.69 6.69 4.44
C LEU A 100 2.53 5.77 5.34
N VAL A 101 3.82 5.60 5.02
CA VAL A 101 4.76 4.82 5.84
C VAL A 101 4.81 5.39 7.25
N LYS A 102 4.98 6.71 7.41
CA LYS A 102 5.06 7.36 8.72
C LYS A 102 3.79 7.20 9.55
N GLN A 103 2.62 7.28 8.93
CA GLN A 103 1.33 7.20 9.61
C GLN A 103 0.91 5.78 10.01
N PHE A 104 1.26 4.78 9.19
CA PHE A 104 0.74 3.42 9.31
C PHE A 104 1.83 2.34 9.36
N ARG A 105 3.07 2.67 9.75
CA ARG A 105 4.19 1.72 9.75
C ARG A 105 3.85 0.38 10.43
N PRO A 106 3.27 0.34 11.65
CA PRO A 106 2.94 -0.92 12.32
C PRO A 106 1.91 -1.76 11.53
N GLU A 107 0.90 -1.12 10.96
CA GLU A 107 -0.15 -1.75 10.16
C GLU A 107 0.38 -2.23 8.82
N LEU A 108 1.27 -1.45 8.18
CA LEU A 108 1.97 -1.82 6.96
C LEU A 108 2.84 -3.06 7.20
N ARG A 109 3.53 -3.12 8.35
CA ARG A 109 4.27 -4.32 8.72
C ARG A 109 3.37 -5.56 8.81
N LEU A 110 2.21 -5.42 9.46
CA LEU A 110 1.24 -6.53 9.52
C LEU A 110 0.76 -6.94 8.13
N LEU A 111 0.35 -5.98 7.31
CA LEU A 111 -0.24 -6.23 5.99
C LEU A 111 0.78 -6.87 5.03
N LEU A 112 2.01 -6.37 5.01
CA LEU A 112 3.02 -6.76 4.02
C LEU A 112 3.82 -8.00 4.44
N PHE A 113 3.95 -8.28 5.74
CA PHE A 113 4.83 -9.34 6.24
C PHE A 113 4.16 -10.33 7.19
N ASN A 114 2.99 -10.03 7.75
CA ASN A 114 2.35 -10.88 8.77
C ASN A 114 0.85 -11.12 8.53
N ALA A 115 0.41 -11.11 7.27
CA ALA A 115 -0.97 -11.36 6.87
C ALA A 115 -1.23 -12.82 6.44
N GLU A 116 -0.27 -13.73 6.59
CA GLU A 116 -0.42 -15.14 6.23
C GLU A 116 -1.62 -15.81 6.94
N GLY A 117 -2.39 -16.59 6.20
CA GLY A 117 -3.61 -17.25 6.67
C GLY A 117 -4.82 -16.31 6.80
N THR A 118 -4.77 -15.13 6.20
CA THR A 118 -5.87 -14.14 6.14
C THR A 118 -6.25 -13.85 4.69
N SER A 119 -7.41 -13.21 4.47
CA SER A 119 -7.83 -12.74 3.15
C SER A 119 -6.93 -11.63 2.56
N LEU A 120 -6.06 -11.04 3.38
CA LEU A 120 -5.07 -10.05 3.00
C LEU A 120 -3.68 -10.66 2.75
N GLU A 121 -3.54 -11.98 2.82
CA GLU A 121 -2.30 -12.66 2.42
C GLU A 121 -1.91 -12.30 0.97
N GLY A 122 -0.60 -12.18 0.73
CA GLY A 122 -0.07 -11.85 -0.60
C GLY A 122 -0.38 -10.42 -1.06
N TYR A 123 -0.66 -9.49 -0.14
CA TYR A 123 -1.01 -8.11 -0.51
C TYR A 123 0.04 -7.40 -1.39
N LYS A 124 1.33 -7.74 -1.22
CA LYS A 124 2.42 -7.28 -2.10
C LYS A 124 2.13 -7.56 -3.57
N ASN A 125 1.64 -8.76 -3.90
CA ASN A 125 1.30 -9.12 -5.28
C ASN A 125 0.11 -8.31 -5.79
N LYS A 126 -0.89 -8.00 -4.94
CA LYS A 126 -2.02 -7.13 -5.32
C LYS A 126 -1.53 -5.72 -5.72
N ILE A 127 -0.54 -5.19 -5.01
CA ILE A 127 0.09 -3.90 -5.32
C ILE A 127 0.82 -3.98 -6.67
N ILE A 128 1.62 -5.02 -6.89
CA ILE A 128 2.35 -5.24 -8.15
C ILE A 128 1.37 -5.37 -9.33
N ASP A 129 0.34 -6.20 -9.21
CA ASP A 129 -0.65 -6.42 -10.26
C ASP A 129 -1.39 -5.14 -10.61
N HIS A 130 -1.73 -4.31 -9.61
CA HIS A 130 -2.32 -3.00 -9.85
C HIS A 130 -1.36 -2.08 -10.61
N GLN A 131 -0.13 -1.94 -10.13
CA GLN A 131 0.88 -1.10 -10.79
C GLN A 131 1.16 -1.54 -12.22
N MET A 132 1.16 -2.85 -12.50
CA MET A 132 1.28 -3.36 -13.86
C MET A 132 0.12 -2.93 -14.74
N LYS A 133 -1.12 -3.04 -14.26
CA LYS A 133 -2.31 -2.61 -15.02
C LYS A 133 -2.24 -1.11 -15.32
N VAL A 134 -1.88 -0.30 -14.33
CA VAL A 134 -1.71 1.15 -14.50
C VAL A 134 -0.59 1.48 -15.47
N GLY A 135 0.58 0.84 -15.35
CA GLY A 135 1.71 1.07 -16.23
C GLY A 135 1.41 0.69 -17.69
N MET A 136 0.71 -0.42 -17.92
CA MET A 136 0.28 -0.83 -19.25
C MET A 136 -0.76 0.12 -19.84
N GLU A 137 -1.73 0.57 -19.03
CA GLU A 137 -2.74 1.53 -19.47
C GLU A 137 -2.12 2.90 -19.78
N TYR A 138 -1.16 3.35 -18.97
CA TYR A 138 -0.36 4.54 -19.24
C TYR A 138 0.34 4.47 -20.60
N LEU A 139 1.02 3.36 -20.90
CA LEU A 139 1.67 3.19 -22.21
C LEU A 139 0.67 3.20 -23.38
N ARG A 140 -0.52 2.64 -23.19
CA ARG A 140 -1.60 2.67 -24.19
C ARG A 140 -2.05 4.11 -24.46
N LEU A 141 -2.38 4.86 -23.41
CA LEU A 141 -2.82 6.25 -23.49
C LEU A 141 -1.74 7.17 -24.09
N MET A 142 -0.48 6.96 -23.71
CA MET A 142 0.65 7.70 -24.26
C MET A 142 0.85 7.46 -25.75
N LYS A 143 0.63 6.22 -26.23
CA LYS A 143 0.66 5.92 -27.67
C LYS A 143 -0.47 6.60 -28.45
N GLU A 144 -1.66 6.68 -27.86
CA GLU A 144 -2.81 7.37 -28.45
C GLU A 144 -2.57 8.88 -28.55
N ARG A 145 -2.03 9.49 -27.48
CA ARG A 145 -1.75 10.93 -27.43
C ARG A 145 -0.52 11.34 -28.25
N TYR A 146 0.50 10.49 -28.28
CA TYR A 146 1.77 10.73 -28.95
C TYR A 146 2.12 9.53 -29.86
N PRO A 147 1.59 9.45 -31.09
CA PRO A 147 1.75 8.27 -31.95
C PRO A 147 3.22 7.94 -32.32
N HIS A 148 4.12 8.92 -32.21
CA HIS A 148 5.52 8.81 -32.61
C HIS A 148 6.44 8.24 -31.52
N ILE A 149 6.02 8.17 -30.26
CA ILE A 149 6.88 7.59 -29.21
C ILE A 149 6.89 6.06 -29.27
N ASN A 150 8.00 5.47 -28.82
CA ASN A 150 8.09 4.04 -28.63
C ASN A 150 7.36 3.62 -27.34
N THR A 151 6.29 2.84 -27.50
CA THR A 151 5.56 2.22 -26.38
C THR A 151 5.61 0.70 -26.43
N ASN A 152 6.46 0.12 -27.29
CA ASN A 152 6.71 -1.32 -27.34
C ASN A 152 7.64 -1.73 -26.19
N ILE A 153 7.13 -1.61 -24.97
CA ILE A 153 7.82 -1.95 -23.74
C ILE A 153 7.44 -3.38 -23.35
N SER A 154 8.44 -4.19 -22.98
CA SER A 154 8.21 -5.55 -22.51
C SER A 154 7.29 -5.57 -21.29
N PRO A 155 6.20 -6.36 -21.30
CA PRO A 155 5.37 -6.55 -20.10
C PRO A 155 6.15 -7.09 -18.90
N PHE A 156 7.22 -7.87 -19.17
CA PHE A 156 8.12 -8.35 -18.13
C PHE A 156 8.94 -7.21 -17.50
N LEU A 157 9.33 -6.21 -18.28
CA LEU A 157 9.99 -5.02 -17.73
C LEU A 157 9.03 -4.22 -16.85
N ILE A 158 7.75 -4.08 -17.25
CA ILE A 158 6.73 -3.44 -16.40
C ILE A 158 6.62 -4.19 -15.08
N HIS A 159 6.45 -5.51 -15.12
CA HIS A 159 6.43 -6.34 -13.91
C HIS A 159 7.67 -6.14 -13.03
N LEU A 160 8.87 -6.16 -13.63
CA LEU A 160 10.13 -5.98 -12.92
C LEU A 160 10.19 -4.62 -12.21
N THR A 161 9.80 -3.54 -12.89
CA THR A 161 9.79 -2.19 -12.31
C THR A 161 8.73 -2.03 -11.21
N SER A 162 7.55 -2.61 -11.38
CA SER A 162 6.51 -2.65 -10.33
C SER A 162 6.96 -3.45 -9.10
N SER A 163 7.62 -4.59 -9.33
CA SER A 163 8.22 -5.38 -8.25
C SER A 163 9.31 -4.60 -7.53
N ALA A 164 10.22 -3.95 -8.26
CA ALA A 164 11.30 -3.15 -7.67
C ALA A 164 10.76 -1.97 -6.83
N TRP A 165 9.73 -1.29 -7.31
CA TRP A 165 9.05 -0.23 -6.56
C TRP A 165 8.36 -0.76 -5.29
N THR A 166 7.72 -1.92 -5.38
CA THR A 166 7.12 -2.59 -4.23
C THR A 166 8.17 -3.03 -3.21
N THR A 167 9.33 -3.51 -3.66
CA THR A 167 10.48 -3.80 -2.79
C THR A 167 10.97 -2.54 -2.09
N LEU A 168 11.18 -1.44 -2.82
CA LEU A 168 11.55 -0.16 -2.22
C LEU A 168 10.56 0.29 -1.14
N PHE A 169 9.25 0.16 -1.39
CA PHE A 169 8.22 0.46 -0.39
C PHE A 169 8.34 -0.44 0.86
N CYS A 170 8.67 -1.72 0.69
CA CYS A 170 8.92 -2.65 1.80
C CYS A 170 10.15 -2.24 2.61
N GLU A 171 11.26 -1.90 1.95
CA GLU A 171 12.49 -1.42 2.59
C GLU A 171 12.21 -0.18 3.45
N LEU A 172 11.40 0.77 2.95
CA LEU A 172 11.00 1.96 3.71
C LEU A 172 10.21 1.63 4.98
N VAL A 173 9.45 0.53 4.98
CA VAL A 173 8.65 0.08 6.13
C VAL A 173 9.51 -0.67 7.14
N GLU A 174 10.47 -1.47 6.68
CA GLU A 174 11.31 -2.31 7.53
C GLU A 174 12.49 -1.55 8.15
N HIS A 175 13.10 -0.62 7.42
CA HIS A 175 14.28 0.11 7.84
C HIS A 175 13.91 1.46 8.46
N GLU A 176 14.35 1.67 9.69
CA GLU A 176 14.11 2.87 10.53
C GLU A 176 15.43 3.53 10.98
N GLU A 177 16.56 2.88 10.70
CA GLU A 177 17.90 3.33 11.04
C GLU A 177 18.38 4.49 10.16
N TYR A 178 17.77 4.67 8.98
CA TYR A 178 18.12 5.74 8.07
C TYR A 178 17.43 7.04 8.46
N SER A 179 18.16 8.15 8.34
CA SER A 179 17.59 9.48 8.57
C SER A 179 16.54 9.81 7.51
N GLU A 180 15.58 10.68 7.86
CA GLU A 180 14.58 11.15 6.90
C GLU A 180 15.22 11.82 5.67
N GLU A 181 16.36 12.48 5.85
CA GLU A 181 17.11 13.13 4.77
C GLU A 181 17.77 12.10 3.84
N GLU A 182 18.40 11.07 4.40
CA GLU A 182 19.02 9.99 3.61
C GLU A 182 17.95 9.25 2.78
N VAL A 183 16.82 8.91 3.41
CA VAL A 183 15.69 8.28 2.74
C VAL A 183 15.18 9.14 1.59
N LYS A 184 14.96 10.45 1.82
CA LYS A 184 14.52 11.38 0.76
C LYS A 184 15.53 11.44 -0.38
N GLN A 185 16.82 11.55 -0.06
CA GLN A 185 17.88 11.60 -1.06
C GLN A 185 17.88 10.33 -1.93
N ALA A 186 17.84 9.15 -1.31
CA ALA A 186 17.80 7.88 -2.01
C ALA A 186 16.58 7.76 -2.94
N LEU A 187 15.39 8.17 -2.48
CA LEU A 187 14.17 8.16 -3.30
C LEU A 187 14.28 9.12 -4.50
N MET A 188 14.83 10.31 -4.30
CA MET A 188 15.05 11.27 -5.39
C MET A 188 16.05 10.74 -6.43
N GLN A 189 17.09 10.04 -5.99
CA GLN A 189 18.06 9.39 -6.88
C GLN A 189 17.42 8.24 -7.65
N TYR A 190 16.63 7.38 -6.96
CA TYR A 190 15.91 6.27 -7.58
C TYR A 190 14.97 6.76 -8.69
N ILE A 191 14.20 7.82 -8.43
CA ILE A 191 13.33 8.43 -9.44
C ILE A 191 14.12 9.01 -10.60
N THR A 192 15.21 9.72 -10.32
CA THR A 192 16.05 10.31 -11.38
C THR A 192 16.58 9.21 -12.31
N PHE A 193 17.07 8.11 -11.73
CA PHE A 193 17.54 6.94 -12.45
C PHE A 193 16.42 6.30 -13.30
N GLY A 194 15.26 6.05 -12.69
CA GLY A 194 14.11 5.45 -13.38
C GLY A 194 13.57 6.31 -14.53
N THR A 195 13.40 7.62 -14.29
CA THR A 195 12.89 8.57 -15.30
C THR A 195 13.85 8.70 -16.49
N ALA A 196 15.16 8.70 -16.25
CA ALA A 196 16.14 8.72 -17.34
C ALA A 196 16.03 7.47 -18.23
N GLY A 197 15.88 6.29 -17.62
CA GLY A 197 15.67 5.04 -18.35
C GLY A 197 14.37 5.03 -19.18
N TRP A 198 13.25 5.45 -18.59
CA TRP A 198 11.98 5.55 -19.31
C TRP A 198 12.02 6.52 -20.48
N LYS A 199 12.65 7.69 -20.29
CA LYS A 199 12.86 8.64 -21.39
C LYS A 199 13.67 8.05 -22.52
N GLU A 200 14.71 7.27 -22.24
CA GLU A 200 15.50 6.61 -23.29
C GLU A 200 14.65 5.59 -24.05
N LEU A 201 13.92 4.74 -23.34
CA LEU A 201 13.11 3.67 -23.93
C LEU A 201 11.95 4.20 -24.77
N MET A 202 11.37 5.35 -24.39
CA MET A 202 10.20 5.94 -25.03
C MET A 202 10.53 6.98 -26.11
N LYS A 203 11.82 7.21 -26.40
CA LYS A 203 12.21 8.02 -27.56
C LYS A 203 11.58 7.46 -28.86
N PRO A 204 11.25 8.33 -29.83
CA PRO A 204 10.76 7.91 -31.14
C PRO A 204 11.70 6.95 -31.87
#